data_AF-A0A521PPV9-F1
#
_entry.id   AF-A0A521PPV9-F1
#
_cell.length_a   1.000
_cell.length_b   1.000
_cell.length_c   1.000
_cell.angle_alpha   90.00
_cell.angle_beta   90.00
_cell.angle_gamma   90.00
#
_symmetry.space_group_name_H-M   'P 1'
#
loop_
_entity.id
_entity.type
_entity.pdbx_description
1 polymer ?
#
loop_
_entity_poly.entity_id
_entity_poly.type
_entity_poly.pdbx_seq_one_letter_code
_entity_poly.pdbx_strand_id
1 'polypeptide(L)'
;MGIARLSTRDADFATRLAGLLAFENTQHERIENTVAAILREVKVRGDDAVLEYTRKFDQLEARSLAELEIGKADLERALAALPGTRRDALEQAAARIRAYHERQPLASWQYTEADGTTLGQKVTPLDRVGVYVPGGKAAYPSTVLMNTLPAKVAGVKEIIMVVPTPRGERN
;
A
#
# COMPACT_ATOMS: atom_id res chain seq x y z
N MET A 1 27.21 11.61 18.66
CA MET A 1 26.48 11.92 17.40
C MET A 1 26.21 13.42 17.38
N GLY A 2 26.71 14.15 16.37
CA GLY A 2 26.46 15.58 16.23
C GLY A 2 25.26 15.81 15.31
N ILE A 3 24.19 16.40 15.83
CA ILE A 3 23.05 16.84 15.02
C ILE A 3 23.48 18.10 14.26
N ALA A 4 23.26 18.15 12.95
CA ALA A 4 23.55 19.33 12.14
C ALA A 4 22.77 20.54 12.68
N ARG A 5 23.47 21.64 12.98
CA ARG A 5 22.87 22.90 13.44
C ARG A 5 23.14 23.98 12.40
N LEU A 6 22.06 24.55 11.86
CA LEU A 6 22.11 25.64 10.90
C LEU A 6 21.47 26.88 11.55
N SER A 7 22.00 28.06 11.25
CA SER A 7 21.42 29.35 11.64
C SER A 7 21.11 30.14 10.38
N THR A 8 19.91 30.72 10.30
CA THR A 8 19.50 31.60 9.18
C THR A 8 20.33 32.87 9.07
N ARG A 9 21.19 33.14 10.05
CA ARG A 9 22.13 34.28 10.08
C ARG A 9 23.49 33.95 9.48
N ASP A 10 23.78 32.68 9.24
CA ASP A 10 25.06 32.27 8.67
C ASP A 10 25.08 32.67 7.19
N ALA A 11 26.18 33.27 6.72
CA ALA A 11 26.31 33.71 5.33
C ALA A 11 26.21 32.56 4.32
N ASP A 12 26.51 31.33 4.76
CA ASP A 12 26.43 30.09 4.00
C ASP A 12 25.17 29.25 4.29
N PHE A 13 24.18 29.81 5.01
CA PHE A 13 22.95 29.12 5.40
C PHE A 13 22.26 28.42 4.23
N ALA A 14 22.07 29.14 3.11
CA ALA A 14 21.38 28.60 1.94
C ALA A 14 22.10 27.37 1.36
N THR A 15 23.43 27.43 1.26
CA THR A 15 24.26 26.32 0.77
C THR A 15 24.23 25.14 1.72
N ARG A 16 24.34 25.39 3.03
CA ARG A 16 24.29 24.33 4.06
C ARG A 16 22.92 23.68 4.16
N LEU A 17 21.85 24.46 4.00
CA LEU A 17 20.48 23.93 3.95
C LEU A 17 20.28 23.11 2.69
N ALA A 18 20.73 23.60 1.53
CA ALA A 18 20.66 22.84 0.28
C ALA A 18 21.41 21.51 0.38
N GLY A 19 22.61 21.49 0.99
CA GLY A 19 23.36 20.26 1.24
C GLY A 19 22.69 19.31 2.25
N LEU A 20 22.02 19.85 3.28
CA LEU A 20 21.26 19.03 4.22
C LEU A 20 19.99 18.44 3.58
N LEU A 21 19.34 19.19 2.71
CA LEU A 21 18.16 18.77 1.96
C LEU A 21 18.51 17.92 0.73
N ALA A 22 19.77 17.87 0.33
CA ALA A 22 20.26 17.05 -0.76
C ALA A 22 20.16 15.58 -0.35
N PHE A 23 18.99 15.00 -0.61
CA PHE A 23 18.75 13.57 -0.51
C PHE A 23 19.16 12.94 -1.83
N GLU A 24 20.33 12.30 -1.87
CA GLU A 24 20.70 11.46 -3.00
C GLU A 24 19.88 10.17 -2.95
N ASN A 25 18.83 10.12 -3.76
CA ASN A 25 18.19 8.86 -4.10
C ASN A 25 19.15 8.11 -5.03
N THR A 26 20.14 7.41 -4.45
CA THR A 26 21.04 6.58 -5.25
C THR A 26 20.20 5.48 -5.90
N GLN A 27 19.85 5.69 -7.17
CA GLN A 27 19.26 4.66 -8.01
C GLN A 27 20.36 3.65 -8.32
N HIS A 28 20.34 2.52 -7.62
CA HIS A 28 21.31 1.47 -7.84
C HIS A 28 20.87 0.71 -9.09
N GLU A 29 21.53 0.94 -10.22
CA GLU A 29 21.27 0.28 -11.50
C GLU A 29 21.13 -1.25 -11.37
N ARG A 30 21.86 -1.86 -10.43
CA ARG A 30 21.74 -3.28 -10.09
C ARG A 30 20.35 -3.68 -9.57
N ILE A 31 19.75 -2.85 -8.70
CA ILE A 31 18.41 -3.08 -8.17
C ILE A 31 17.39 -2.96 -9.30
N GLU A 32 17.50 -1.92 -10.13
CA GLU A 32 16.61 -1.69 -11.26
C GLU A 32 16.64 -2.87 -12.24
N ASN A 33 17.83 -3.32 -12.62
CA ASN A 33 18.01 -4.48 -13.51
C ASN A 33 17.42 -5.76 -12.91
N THR A 34 17.60 -5.96 -11.60
CA THR A 34 17.04 -7.13 -10.90
C THR A 34 15.52 -7.11 -10.89
N VAL A 35 14.91 -5.97 -10.54
CA VAL A 35 13.45 -5.82 -10.51
C VAL A 35 12.87 -5.93 -11.92
N ALA A 36 13.50 -5.32 -12.93
CA ALA A 36 13.07 -5.43 -14.32
C ALA A 36 13.08 -6.88 -14.83
N ALA A 37 14.07 -7.69 -14.41
CA ALA A 37 14.11 -9.11 -14.72
C ALA A 37 12.96 -9.87 -14.04
N ILE A 38 12.73 -9.66 -12.74
CA ILE A 38 11.62 -10.29 -11.99
C ILE A 38 10.27 -9.98 -12.64
N LEU A 39 10.01 -8.71 -12.97
CA LEU A 39 8.77 -8.28 -13.61
C LEU A 39 8.57 -8.95 -14.98
N ARG A 40 9.65 -9.11 -15.76
CA ARG A 40 9.60 -9.84 -17.03
C ARG A 40 9.23 -11.30 -16.83
N GLU A 41 9.87 -11.98 -15.89
CA GLU A 41 9.63 -13.39 -15.62
C GLU A 41 8.19 -13.62 -15.15
N VAL A 42 7.69 -12.80 -14.22
CA VAL A 42 6.28 -12.87 -13.77
C VAL A 42 5.31 -12.61 -14.93
N LYS A 43 5.62 -11.66 -15.82
CA LYS A 43 4.78 -11.39 -17.00
C LYS A 43 4.72 -12.56 -17.98
N VAL A 44 5.83 -13.29 -18.16
CA VAL A 44 5.93 -14.38 -19.15
C VAL A 44 5.46 -15.72 -18.57
N ARG A 45 5.83 -16.02 -17.34
CA ARG A 45 5.62 -17.33 -16.69
C ARG A 45 4.49 -17.35 -15.67
N GLY A 46 3.96 -16.18 -15.29
CA GLY A 46 2.87 -16.08 -14.33
C GLY A 46 3.21 -16.73 -12.98
N ASP A 47 2.30 -17.56 -12.49
CA ASP A 47 2.33 -18.22 -11.17
C ASP A 47 3.64 -18.98 -10.91
N ASP A 48 4.22 -19.62 -11.93
CA ASP A 48 5.47 -20.37 -11.77
C ASP A 48 6.63 -19.47 -11.32
N ALA A 49 6.73 -18.26 -11.90
CA ALA A 49 7.74 -17.29 -11.49
C ALA A 49 7.43 -16.71 -10.10
N VAL A 50 6.16 -16.50 -9.77
CA VAL A 50 5.76 -16.03 -8.43
C VAL A 50 6.15 -17.06 -7.37
N LEU A 51 5.81 -18.33 -7.56
CA LEU A 51 6.17 -19.41 -6.64
C LEU A 51 7.69 -19.56 -6.51
N GLU A 52 8.44 -19.44 -7.61
CA GLU A 52 9.90 -19.45 -7.60
C GLU A 52 10.48 -18.30 -6.76
N TYR A 53 9.97 -17.08 -6.94
CA TYR A 53 10.44 -15.92 -6.19
C TYR A 53 9.98 -15.92 -4.73
N THR A 54 8.78 -16.43 -4.43
CA THR A 54 8.32 -16.67 -3.05
C THR A 54 9.25 -17.66 -2.35
N ARG A 55 9.60 -18.78 -2.98
CA ARG A 55 10.60 -19.71 -2.43
C ARG A 55 11.94 -19.01 -2.20
N LYS A 56 12.42 -18.24 -3.18
CA LYS A 56 13.74 -17.60 -3.14
C LYS A 56 13.85 -16.51 -2.06
N PHE A 57 12.87 -15.61 -1.99
CA PHE A 57 12.95 -14.42 -1.14
C PHE A 57 12.28 -14.63 0.22
N ASP A 58 11.14 -15.31 0.24
CA ASP A 58 10.38 -15.55 1.46
C ASP A 58 10.76 -16.88 2.12
N GLN A 59 11.52 -17.76 1.46
CA GLN A 59 11.86 -19.10 1.99
C GLN A 59 10.60 -19.90 2.37
N LEU A 60 9.54 -19.72 1.57
CA LEU A 60 8.25 -20.38 1.75
C LEU A 60 7.97 -21.28 0.55
N GLU A 61 7.73 -22.56 0.82
CA GLU A 61 7.33 -23.54 -0.18
C GLU A 61 5.81 -23.56 -0.33
N ALA A 62 5.33 -23.47 -1.56
CA ALA A 62 3.92 -23.65 -1.92
C ALA A 62 3.83 -24.33 -3.28
N ARG A 63 2.79 -25.15 -3.48
CA ARG A 63 2.57 -25.88 -4.73
C ARG A 63 1.69 -25.11 -5.71
N SER A 64 0.94 -24.13 -5.23
CA SER A 64 0.09 -23.25 -6.03
C SER A 64 -0.13 -21.91 -5.33
N LEU A 65 -0.54 -20.87 -6.06
CA LEU A 65 -0.89 -19.59 -5.45
C LEU A 65 -2.09 -19.69 -4.49
N ALA A 66 -2.99 -20.66 -4.69
CA ALA A 66 -4.11 -20.89 -3.80
C ALA A 66 -3.66 -21.32 -2.38
N GLU A 67 -2.51 -21.98 -2.24
CA GLU A 67 -1.94 -22.32 -0.93
C GLU A 67 -1.35 -21.11 -0.21
N LEU A 68 -1.05 -20.02 -0.93
CA LEU A 68 -0.55 -18.76 -0.37
C LEU A 68 -1.70 -17.83 0.07
N GLU A 69 -2.93 -18.09 -0.37
CA GLU A 69 -4.07 -17.26 -0.02
C GLU A 69 -4.48 -17.44 1.45
N ILE A 70 -4.58 -16.34 2.19
CA ILE A 70 -5.09 -16.34 3.56
C ILE A 70 -6.62 -16.24 3.51
N GLY A 71 -7.28 -17.37 3.73
CA GLY A 71 -8.73 -17.46 3.68
C GLY A 71 -9.45 -16.65 4.76
N LYS A 72 -10.72 -16.30 4.49
CA LYS A 72 -11.56 -15.49 5.39
C LYS A 72 -11.63 -16.03 6.82
N ALA A 73 -11.75 -17.35 6.98
CA ALA A 73 -11.82 -17.98 8.30
C ALA A 73 -10.53 -17.74 9.12
N ASP A 74 -9.36 -17.67 8.47
CA ASP A 74 -8.09 -17.39 9.15
C ASP A 74 -8.05 -15.93 9.62
N LEU A 75 -8.54 -15.00 8.79
CA LEU A 75 -8.64 -13.59 9.13
C LEU A 75 -9.59 -13.35 10.31
N GLU A 76 -10.74 -14.03 10.32
CA GLU A 76 -11.71 -13.95 11.42
C GLU A 76 -11.13 -14.50 12.73
N ARG A 77 -10.39 -15.62 12.68
CA ARG A 77 -9.69 -16.15 13.85
C ARG A 77 -8.61 -15.20 14.35
N ALA A 78 -7.84 -14.58 13.46
CA ALA A 78 -6.84 -13.59 13.84
C ALA A 78 -7.47 -12.37 14.53
N LEU A 79 -8.58 -11.85 14.00
CA LEU A 79 -9.34 -10.77 14.61
C LEU A 79 -9.89 -11.15 15.99
N ALA A 80 -10.43 -12.36 16.13
CA ALA A 80 -10.97 -12.86 17.39
C ALA A 80 -9.89 -13.11 18.45
N ALA A 81 -8.67 -13.41 18.05
CA ALA A 81 -7.54 -13.64 18.95
C ALA A 81 -6.90 -12.34 19.49
N LEU A 82 -7.29 -11.17 18.99
CA LEU A 82 -6.73 -9.90 19.46
C LEU A 82 -7.17 -9.60 20.91
N PRO A 83 -6.25 -9.12 21.77
CA PRO A 83 -6.62 -8.52 23.05
C PRO A 83 -7.63 -7.38 22.85
N GLY A 84 -8.63 -7.28 23.72
CA GLY A 84 -9.72 -6.30 23.58
C GLY A 84 -9.24 -4.88 23.34
N THR A 85 -8.24 -4.41 24.10
CA THR A 85 -7.67 -3.06 23.94
C THR A 85 -7.05 -2.81 22.56
N ARG A 86 -6.43 -3.84 21.95
CA ARG A 86 -5.86 -3.72 20.58
C ARG A 86 -6.96 -3.71 19.54
N ARG A 87 -7.98 -4.55 19.73
CA ARG A 87 -9.16 -4.58 18.84
C ARG A 87 -9.88 -3.24 18.85
N ASP A 88 -10.17 -2.70 20.03
CA ASP A 88 -10.85 -1.41 20.19
C ASP A 88 -10.07 -0.28 19.52
N ALA A 89 -8.74 -0.27 19.67
CA ALA A 89 -7.88 0.73 19.03
C ALA A 89 -7.95 0.64 17.49
N LEU A 90 -7.94 -0.57 16.92
CA LEU A 90 -8.06 -0.77 15.46
C LEU A 90 -9.45 -0.38 14.95
N GLU A 91 -10.51 -0.75 15.66
CA GLU A 91 -11.88 -0.39 15.29
C GLU A 91 -12.10 1.13 15.37
N GLN A 92 -11.56 1.79 16.39
CA GLN A 92 -11.62 3.25 16.51
C GLN A 92 -10.83 3.94 15.39
N ALA A 93 -9.63 3.48 15.08
CA ALA A 93 -8.85 4.01 13.96
C ALA A 93 -9.60 3.83 12.64
N ALA A 94 -10.16 2.63 12.39
CA ALA A 94 -10.93 2.33 11.20
C ALA A 94 -12.16 3.23 11.05
N ALA A 95 -12.92 3.44 12.14
CA ALA A 95 -14.08 4.31 12.16
C ALA A 95 -13.71 5.76 11.81
N ARG A 96 -12.63 6.30 12.40
CA ARG A 96 -12.18 7.67 12.12
C ARG A 96 -11.67 7.84 10.69
N ILE A 97 -10.88 6.88 10.20
CA ILE A 97 -10.37 6.90 8.81
C ILE A 97 -11.54 6.88 7.84
N ARG A 98 -12.51 5.98 8.04
CA ARG A 98 -13.70 5.89 7.20
C ARG A 98 -14.50 7.19 7.21
N ALA A 99 -14.86 7.70 8.38
CA ALA A 99 -15.67 8.91 8.53
C ALA A 99 -15.03 10.15 7.88
N TYR A 100 -13.69 10.22 7.87
CA TYR A 100 -12.98 11.28 7.16
C TYR A 100 -13.06 11.08 5.64
N HIS A 101 -12.74 9.88 5.14
CA HIS A 101 -12.73 9.62 3.71
C HIS A 101 -14.13 9.61 3.08
N GLU A 102 -15.19 9.37 3.84
CA GLU A 102 -16.59 9.48 3.38
C GLU A 102 -16.97 10.91 2.97
N ARG A 103 -16.22 11.93 3.42
CA ARG A 103 -16.46 13.35 3.09
C ARG A 103 -15.70 13.83 1.85
N GLN A 104 -14.74 13.04 1.37
CA GLN A 104 -13.86 13.38 0.26
C GLN A 104 -14.33 12.93 -1.14
N PRO A 105 -15.27 11.98 -1.35
CA PRO A 105 -15.58 11.53 -2.69
C PRO A 105 -16.15 12.64 -3.56
N LEU A 106 -15.69 12.70 -4.81
CA LEU A 106 -16.26 13.59 -5.82
C LEU A 106 -17.56 12.99 -6.36
N ALA A 107 -18.62 13.79 -6.40
CA ALA A 107 -19.86 13.40 -7.04
C ALA A 107 -19.73 13.49 -8.57
N SER A 108 -20.37 12.55 -9.27
CA SER A 108 -20.63 12.74 -10.71
C SER A 108 -21.61 13.90 -10.89
N TRP A 109 -21.46 14.67 -11.97
CA TRP A 109 -22.32 15.81 -12.26
C TRP A 109 -22.53 15.95 -13.77
N GLN A 110 -23.60 16.65 -14.14
CA GLN A 110 -23.89 17.04 -15.51
C GLN A 110 -24.66 18.36 -15.54
N TYR A 111 -24.55 19.11 -16.63
CA TYR A 111 -25.35 20.30 -16.89
C TYR A 111 -25.67 20.41 -18.39
N THR A 112 -26.66 21.23 -18.72
CA THR A 112 -27.08 21.51 -20.09
C THR A 112 -26.85 22.99 -20.40
N GLU A 113 -26.21 23.26 -21.53
CA GLU A 113 -25.92 24.60 -22.02
C GLU A 113 -27.12 25.21 -22.75
N ALA A 114 -27.05 26.52 -23.00
CA ALA A 114 -28.15 27.27 -23.63
C ALA A 114 -28.45 26.80 -25.07
N ASP A 115 -27.48 26.17 -25.74
CA ASP A 115 -27.64 25.57 -27.08
C ASP A 115 -28.18 24.13 -27.06
N GLY A 116 -28.44 23.57 -25.87
CA GLY A 116 -28.93 22.21 -25.68
C GLY A 116 -27.83 21.16 -25.49
N THR A 117 -26.55 21.52 -25.58
CA THR A 117 -25.43 20.59 -25.35
C THR A 117 -25.40 20.14 -23.89
N THR A 118 -25.20 18.84 -23.65
CA THR A 118 -25.05 18.27 -22.29
C THR A 118 -23.60 17.90 -22.03
N LEU A 119 -23.03 18.47 -20.97
CA LEU A 119 -21.66 18.23 -20.52
C LEU A 119 -21.66 17.68 -19.10
N GLY A 120 -20.63 16.95 -18.71
CA GLY A 120 -20.59 16.31 -17.40
C GLY A 120 -19.26 15.66 -17.05
N GLN A 121 -19.15 15.27 -15.78
CA GLN A 121 -18.09 14.43 -15.26
C GLN A 121 -18.69 13.19 -14.62
N LYS A 122 -18.23 12.02 -15.05
CA LYS A 122 -18.55 10.74 -14.44
C LYS A 122 -17.36 10.26 -13.59
N VAL A 123 -17.60 10.10 -12.30
CA VAL A 123 -16.64 9.56 -11.34
C VAL A 123 -17.04 8.12 -11.02
N THR A 124 -16.15 7.17 -11.26
CA THR A 124 -16.35 5.75 -10.95
C THR A 124 -15.14 5.19 -10.20
N PRO A 125 -15.33 4.27 -9.24
CA PRO A 125 -14.21 3.57 -8.63
C PRO A 125 -13.44 2.72 -9.64
N LEU A 126 -12.20 2.38 -9.29
CA LEU A 126 -11.53 1.25 -9.93
C LEU A 126 -12.31 -0.03 -9.64
N ASP A 127 -12.36 -0.95 -10.60
CA ASP A 127 -12.97 -2.26 -10.39
C ASP A 127 -12.24 -3.04 -9.30
N ARG A 128 -10.89 -2.98 -9.33
CA ARG A 128 -10.00 -3.75 -8.46
C ARG A 128 -8.74 -2.97 -8.10
N VAL A 129 -8.23 -3.16 -6.89
CA VAL A 129 -6.95 -2.59 -6.44
C VAL A 129 -6.10 -3.63 -5.70
N GLY A 130 -4.79 -3.56 -5.92
CA GLY A 130 -3.79 -4.30 -5.13
C GLY A 130 -3.19 -3.41 -4.04
N VAL A 131 -3.08 -3.92 -2.82
CA VAL A 131 -2.46 -3.23 -1.68
C VAL A 131 -1.27 -4.06 -1.21
N TYR A 132 -0.06 -3.53 -1.37
CA TYR A 132 1.14 -4.16 -0.82
C TYR A 132 1.35 -3.70 0.62
N VAL A 133 1.59 -4.66 1.52
CA VAL A 133 1.94 -4.41 2.92
C VAL A 133 3.23 -5.16 3.21
N PRO A 134 4.27 -4.48 3.76
CA PRO A 134 5.49 -5.17 4.17
C PRO A 134 5.23 -6.28 5.20
N GLY A 135 5.94 -7.40 5.07
CA GLY A 135 5.89 -8.51 6.01
C GLY A 135 6.83 -8.35 7.22
N GLY A 136 6.67 -9.23 8.21
CA GLY A 136 7.56 -9.36 9.37
C GLY A 136 7.45 -8.20 10.38
N LYS A 137 8.58 -7.80 10.99
CA LYS A 137 8.61 -6.80 12.08
C LYS A 137 8.16 -5.38 11.67
N ALA A 138 8.02 -5.11 10.37
CA ALA A 138 7.53 -3.85 9.82
C ALA A 138 6.03 -3.89 9.47
N ALA A 139 5.30 -4.87 9.98
CA ALA A 139 3.87 -5.00 9.79
C ALA A 139 3.11 -3.96 10.60
N TYR A 140 2.54 -2.98 9.91
CA TYR A 140 1.74 -1.94 10.52
C TYR A 140 0.27 -2.10 10.12
N PRO A 141 -0.62 -2.50 11.05
CA PRO A 141 -2.06 -2.52 10.78
C PRO A 141 -2.60 -1.16 10.31
N SER A 142 -1.95 -0.06 10.71
CA SER A 142 -2.28 1.28 10.21
C SER A 142 -2.12 1.43 8.70
N THR A 143 -1.08 0.84 8.09
CA THR A 143 -0.91 0.85 6.63
C THR A 143 -2.05 0.11 5.94
N VAL A 144 -2.49 -1.03 6.50
CA VAL A 144 -3.65 -1.77 5.99
C VAL A 144 -4.89 -0.88 6.03
N LEU A 145 -5.20 -0.27 7.18
CA LEU A 145 -6.39 0.56 7.35
C LEU A 145 -6.36 1.79 6.42
N MET A 146 -5.22 2.49 6.33
CA MET A 146 -5.07 3.71 5.53
C MET A 146 -5.13 3.45 4.02
N ASN A 147 -4.81 2.24 3.54
CA ASN A 147 -4.92 1.92 2.11
C ASN A 147 -6.28 1.30 1.75
N THR A 148 -6.78 0.39 2.60
CA THR A 148 -7.98 -0.40 2.25
C THR A 148 -9.28 0.37 2.50
N LEU A 149 -9.36 1.20 3.55
CA LEU A 149 -10.59 1.92 3.87
C LEU A 149 -10.94 3.00 2.83
N PRO A 150 -10.01 3.82 2.32
CA PRO A 150 -10.32 4.78 1.25
C PRO A 150 -10.79 4.08 -0.03
N ALA A 151 -10.17 2.95 -0.39
CA ALA A 151 -10.60 2.14 -1.53
C ALA A 151 -12.02 1.58 -1.33
N LYS A 152 -12.37 1.12 -0.12
CA LYS A 152 -13.74 0.70 0.21
C LYS A 152 -14.72 1.87 0.12
N VAL A 153 -14.38 3.03 0.67
CA VAL A 153 -15.23 4.24 0.61
C VAL A 153 -15.44 4.70 -0.83
N ALA A 154 -14.42 4.64 -1.68
CA ALA A 154 -14.53 4.98 -3.09
C ALA A 154 -15.48 4.05 -3.86
N GLY A 155 -15.77 2.85 -3.34
CA GLY A 155 -16.63 1.85 -3.97
C GLY A 155 -15.89 0.78 -4.76
N VAL A 156 -14.58 0.58 -4.51
CA VAL A 156 -13.81 -0.49 -5.15
C VAL A 156 -14.36 -1.86 -4.73
N LYS A 157 -14.68 -2.70 -5.71
CA LYS A 157 -15.34 -3.99 -5.49
C LYS A 157 -14.36 -5.06 -4.98
N GLU A 158 -13.18 -5.13 -5.59
CA GLU A 158 -12.16 -6.11 -5.24
C GLU A 158 -10.91 -5.42 -4.69
N ILE A 159 -10.54 -5.74 -3.45
CA ILE A 159 -9.32 -5.22 -2.82
C ILE A 159 -8.48 -6.43 -2.45
N ILE A 160 -7.34 -6.57 -3.11
CA ILE A 160 -6.44 -7.71 -2.95
C ILE A 160 -5.22 -7.20 -2.17
N MET A 161 -4.97 -7.75 -1.00
CA MET A 161 -3.80 -7.42 -0.21
C MET A 161 -2.72 -8.46 -0.44
N VAL A 162 -1.49 -8.02 -0.71
CA VAL A 162 -0.31 -8.87 -0.79
C VAL A 162 0.64 -8.51 0.35
N VAL A 163 1.01 -9.50 1.14
CA VAL A 163 1.92 -9.36 2.28
C VAL A 163 2.89 -10.55 2.28
N PRO A 164 4.21 -10.32 2.15
CA PRO A 164 5.17 -11.40 2.26
C PRO A 164 5.10 -12.07 3.64
N THR A 165 5.27 -13.39 3.69
CA THR A 165 5.32 -14.17 4.93
C THR A 165 6.63 -14.93 5.03
N PRO A 166 7.76 -14.24 5.31
CA PRO A 166 9.07 -14.89 5.36
C PRO A 166 9.06 -16.09 6.31
N ARG A 167 9.46 -17.26 5.81
CA ARG A 167 9.44 -18.57 6.50
C ARG A 167 8.05 -18.96 7.01
N GLY A 168 7.00 -18.46 6.38
CA GLY A 168 5.60 -18.68 6.78
C GLY A 168 5.14 -17.86 7.98
N GLU A 169 5.95 -16.92 8.47
CA GLU A 169 5.59 -16.06 9.60
C GLU A 169 4.51 -15.05 9.16
N ARG A 170 3.34 -15.12 9.80
CA ARG A 170 2.20 -14.23 9.59
C ARG A 170 2.17 -13.16 10.69
N ASN A 171 1.75 -11.94 10.31
CA ASN A 171 1.63 -10.78 11.21
C ASN A 171 0.40 -10.85 12.12
#